data_AF-A0A1Y4BWH3-F1
#
_entry.id   AF-A0A1Y4BWH3-F1
#
_cell.length_a   1.000
_cell.length_b   1.000
_cell.length_c   1.000
_cell.angle_alpha   90.00
_cell.angle_beta   90.00
_cell.angle_gamma   90.00
#
_symmetry.space_group_name_H-M   'P 1'
#
loop_
_entity.id
_entity.type
_entity.pdbx_description
1 polymer ?
#
loop_
_entity_poly.entity_id
_entity_poly.type
_entity_poly.pdbx_seq_one_letter_code
_entity_poly.pdbx_strand_id
1 'polypeptide(L)'
;MRGMAKNSVVAGDYKGRGIVCGAKGPFINLKGSKTIFLNKQNIKRYEPVTKESTKDESSSLSLEILGAELLSSICALSESSQKTDEFLVAVEFIDESKCVINIDSRTYHCFVNAMLEEIPSKSGSAPQKKSHTLTIALIIAGVAIVLGLSSMIAAGNSLSSTDSDVKQVFDAKRFLVEEDGVARPKTMEEVVADLGEPQKSEDWNYQFGASEYPVKSLSYHDGNYVYDFYEGTLARIQIFIPATFSSKDTIPQMYNLDSGHVVADTPAAYRIENCGVHDLWCTYGDEENTIDIAYISYTNFFDDPNNPVMVEAGVSNTSENTWLEFDEKTWPEFVNLYTAHNNLMNAMNDFSNGNISSADFYQYCEDSKEYFANMSLAFDFGESDEEKAYLSAFESMALSDQMAAESLMKYLDSRKTSDLSNAQENIQNAVTAATTIASNRGALLAKAGLSQEEIQVKIEEDMSDLG
;
A
#
# COMPACT_ATOMS: atom_id res chain seq x y z
N MET A 1 -14.67 30.29 10.66
CA MET A 1 -15.48 29.97 9.46
C MET A 1 -16.22 28.66 9.73
N ARG A 2 -17.48 28.53 9.30
CA ARG A 2 -18.27 27.28 9.43
C ARG A 2 -17.61 26.19 8.57
N GLY A 3 -17.49 24.97 9.11
CA GLY A 3 -16.99 23.80 8.35
C GLY A 3 -17.76 23.61 7.04
N MET A 4 -17.08 23.09 6.01
CA MET A 4 -17.73 22.73 4.75
C MET A 4 -18.90 21.78 5.03
N ALA A 5 -20.04 22.01 4.39
CA ALA A 5 -21.17 21.10 4.49
C ALA A 5 -20.84 19.83 3.71
N LYS A 6 -20.77 18.68 4.42
CA LYS A 6 -20.57 17.36 3.80
C LYS A 6 -21.68 17.06 2.79
N ASN A 7 -21.35 16.33 1.72
CA ASN A 7 -22.28 15.97 0.65
C ASN A 7 -23.03 17.18 0.11
N SER A 8 -22.28 18.19 -0.35
CA SER A 8 -22.86 19.40 -0.89
C SER A 8 -22.03 20.01 -2.01
N VAL A 9 -22.66 20.89 -2.77
CA VAL A 9 -21.98 21.70 -3.77
C VAL A 9 -21.32 22.90 -3.08
N VAL A 10 -19.99 22.94 -3.09
CA VAL A 10 -19.20 23.93 -2.36
C VAL A 10 -18.86 25.17 -3.20
N ALA A 11 -18.84 25.04 -4.54
CA ALA A 11 -18.60 26.15 -5.47
C ALA A 11 -19.25 25.96 -6.84
N GLY A 12 -19.34 27.04 -7.62
CA GLY A 12 -19.95 27.06 -8.96
C GLY A 12 -21.48 27.02 -8.95
N ASP A 13 -22.05 26.54 -10.05
CA ASP A 13 -23.48 26.32 -10.20
C ASP A 13 -24.00 25.38 -9.11
N TYR A 14 -25.24 25.59 -8.68
CA TYR A 14 -25.86 24.78 -7.62
C TYR A 14 -25.17 24.89 -6.25
N LYS A 15 -24.32 25.89 -6.00
CA LYS A 15 -23.69 26.12 -4.68
C LYS A 15 -24.70 26.09 -3.52
N GLY A 16 -24.32 25.36 -2.46
CA GLY A 16 -25.11 25.18 -1.25
C GLY A 16 -26.22 24.12 -1.37
N ARG A 17 -26.30 23.39 -2.48
CA ARG A 17 -27.24 22.27 -2.64
C ARG A 17 -26.66 20.99 -2.06
N GLY A 18 -27.52 20.21 -1.40
CA GLY A 18 -27.17 18.90 -0.87
C GLY A 18 -27.13 17.84 -1.96
N ILE A 19 -26.23 16.89 -1.78
CA ILE A 19 -26.00 15.72 -2.64
C ILE A 19 -26.45 14.49 -1.86
N VAL A 20 -27.17 13.59 -2.53
CA VAL A 20 -27.69 12.36 -1.92
C VAL A 20 -27.41 11.19 -2.84
N CYS A 21 -26.86 10.10 -2.32
CA CYS A 21 -26.83 8.82 -3.03
C CYS A 21 -28.15 8.07 -2.83
N GLY A 22 -28.94 7.96 -3.89
CA GLY A 22 -30.21 7.20 -3.91
C GLY A 22 -30.12 5.94 -4.77
N ALA A 23 -31.23 5.21 -4.90
CA ALA A 23 -31.29 3.94 -5.63
C ALA A 23 -30.94 4.01 -7.14
N LYS A 24 -30.88 5.22 -7.72
CA LYS A 24 -30.53 5.46 -9.13
C LYS A 24 -29.17 6.19 -9.27
N GLY A 25 -28.34 6.12 -8.23
CA GLY A 25 -27.08 6.84 -8.15
C GLY A 25 -27.20 8.20 -7.44
N PRO A 26 -26.08 8.95 -7.37
CA PRO A 26 -26.03 10.22 -6.68
C PRO A 26 -26.70 11.34 -7.46
N PHE A 27 -27.29 12.30 -6.76
CA PHE A 27 -27.96 13.45 -7.37
C PHE A 27 -27.87 14.71 -6.52
N ILE A 28 -27.90 15.87 -7.18
CA ILE A 28 -28.03 17.19 -6.56
C ILE A 28 -29.52 17.50 -6.35
N ASN A 29 -29.90 17.86 -5.13
CA ASN A 29 -31.25 18.35 -4.83
C ASN A 29 -31.42 19.82 -5.24
N LEU A 30 -32.28 20.09 -6.23
CA LEU A 30 -32.63 21.45 -6.64
C LEU A 30 -33.83 21.98 -5.84
N LYS A 31 -34.26 23.22 -6.13
CA LYS A 31 -35.52 23.76 -5.58
C LYS A 31 -36.72 22.93 -6.08
N GLY A 32 -37.59 22.51 -5.18
CA GLY A 32 -38.77 21.70 -5.48
C GLY A 32 -38.44 20.20 -5.58
N SER A 33 -39.27 19.42 -6.28
CA SER A 33 -39.05 17.98 -6.51
C SER A 33 -38.10 17.69 -7.69
N LYS A 34 -37.23 18.64 -8.05
CA LYS A 34 -36.31 18.52 -9.19
C LYS A 34 -34.93 18.06 -8.69
N THR A 35 -34.33 17.14 -9.42
CA THR A 35 -32.99 16.60 -9.14
C THR A 35 -32.15 16.55 -10.42
N ILE A 36 -30.83 16.64 -10.27
CA ILE A 36 -29.88 16.38 -11.36
C ILE A 36 -29.04 15.18 -10.92
N PHE A 37 -29.07 14.10 -11.67
CA PHE A 37 -28.23 12.93 -11.38
C PHE A 37 -26.79 13.18 -11.79
N LEU A 38 -25.86 12.84 -10.91
CA LEU A 38 -24.43 12.88 -11.14
C LEU A 38 -24.01 11.58 -11.83
N ASN A 39 -24.22 11.51 -13.15
CA ASN A 39 -23.96 10.34 -13.98
C ASN A 39 -23.58 10.75 -15.42
N LYS A 40 -23.17 9.78 -16.23
CA LYS A 40 -22.75 9.96 -17.64
C LYS A 40 -23.78 10.67 -18.54
N GLN A 41 -25.06 10.71 -18.17
CA GLN A 41 -26.09 11.36 -19.00
C GLN A 41 -26.14 12.87 -18.82
N ASN A 42 -25.67 13.37 -17.67
CA ASN A 42 -25.71 14.79 -17.35
C ASN A 42 -24.30 15.38 -17.22
N ILE A 43 -23.27 14.57 -16.97
CA ILE A 43 -21.88 15.01 -16.78
C ILE A 43 -21.10 14.86 -18.08
N LYS A 44 -20.50 15.96 -18.52
CA LYS A 44 -19.61 16.04 -19.68
C LYS A 44 -18.16 15.72 -19.30
N ARG A 45 -17.69 16.24 -18.17
CA ARG A 45 -16.32 16.04 -17.63
C ARG A 45 -16.36 16.15 -16.11
N TYR A 46 -15.48 15.43 -15.43
CA TYR A 46 -15.19 15.66 -14.02
C TYR A 46 -13.70 15.49 -13.73
N GLU A 47 -13.21 16.06 -12.64
CA GLU A 47 -11.86 15.85 -12.15
C GLU A 47 -11.81 15.90 -10.60
N PRO A 48 -11.03 15.03 -9.94
CA PRO A 48 -10.69 15.23 -8.53
C PRO A 48 -9.93 16.54 -8.34
N VAL A 49 -10.23 17.25 -7.26
CA VAL A 49 -9.51 18.49 -6.92
C VAL A 49 -8.35 18.15 -5.99
N THR A 50 -7.11 18.30 -6.48
CA THR A 50 -5.88 18.01 -5.74
C THR A 50 -4.95 19.24 -5.67
N LYS A 51 -3.87 19.15 -4.89
CA LYS A 51 -2.85 20.21 -4.83
C LYS A 51 -2.15 20.41 -6.18
N GLU A 52 -2.04 19.35 -6.98
CA GLU A 52 -1.44 19.39 -8.33
C GLU A 52 -2.35 20.08 -9.34
N SER A 53 -3.66 20.13 -9.10
CA SER A 53 -4.61 20.94 -9.89
C SER A 53 -4.26 22.45 -9.88
N THR A 54 -3.38 22.91 -8.99
CA THR A 54 -2.86 24.28 -8.92
C THR A 54 -1.58 24.53 -9.75
N LYS A 55 -0.85 23.47 -10.14
CA LYS A 55 0.44 23.55 -10.85
C LYS A 55 0.33 23.38 -12.36
N ASP A 56 -0.65 22.62 -12.86
CA ASP A 56 -0.87 22.45 -14.30
C ASP A 56 -1.63 23.64 -14.91
N GLU A 57 -0.97 24.34 -15.84
CA GLU A 57 -1.48 25.59 -16.43
C GLU A 57 -2.67 25.40 -17.41
N SER A 58 -3.63 26.33 -17.30
CA SER A 58 -4.63 26.77 -18.29
C SER A 58 -5.85 25.89 -18.66
N SER A 59 -5.94 24.61 -18.28
CA SER A 59 -7.07 23.73 -18.71
C SER A 59 -7.75 22.88 -17.62
N SER A 60 -7.39 23.03 -16.35
CA SER A 60 -8.04 22.31 -15.25
C SER A 60 -9.44 22.90 -14.94
N LEU A 61 -10.43 22.01 -14.86
CA LEU A 61 -11.83 22.38 -14.64
C LEU A 61 -12.04 23.03 -13.26
N SER A 62 -11.27 22.59 -12.26
CA SER A 62 -11.22 23.13 -10.92
C SER A 62 -10.67 24.57 -10.89
N LEU A 63 -9.64 24.87 -11.70
CA LEU A 63 -9.13 26.24 -11.85
C LEU A 63 -10.12 27.13 -12.59
N GLU A 64 -10.81 26.62 -13.62
CA GLU A 64 -11.89 27.34 -14.31
C GLU A 64 -13.07 27.70 -13.38
N ILE A 65 -13.40 26.84 -12.42
CA ILE A 65 -14.54 27.03 -11.51
C ILE A 65 -14.16 27.86 -10.28
N LEU A 66 -12.98 27.61 -9.69
CA LEU A 66 -12.58 28.19 -8.40
C LEU A 66 -11.67 29.40 -8.56
N GLY A 67 -10.85 29.45 -9.60
CA GLY A 67 -9.72 30.36 -9.70
C GLY A 67 -8.56 29.97 -8.76
N ALA A 68 -7.34 30.37 -9.12
CA ALA A 68 -6.10 29.91 -8.45
C ALA A 68 -6.06 30.16 -6.93
N GLU A 69 -6.59 31.31 -6.49
CA GLU A 69 -6.56 31.76 -5.08
C GLU A 69 -7.57 31.01 -4.18
N LEU A 70 -8.73 30.65 -4.72
CA LEU A 70 -9.74 29.88 -3.97
C LEU A 70 -9.39 28.39 -3.97
N LEU A 71 -8.82 27.89 -5.07
CA LEU A 71 -8.34 26.52 -5.20
C LEU A 71 -7.24 26.22 -4.18
N SER A 72 -6.25 27.10 -4.04
CA SER A 72 -5.18 26.95 -3.04
C SER A 72 -5.72 26.94 -1.60
N SER A 73 -6.71 27.79 -1.31
CA SER A 73 -7.37 27.84 0.00
C SER A 73 -8.18 26.58 0.30
N ILE A 74 -8.85 26.01 -0.70
CA ILE A 74 -9.65 24.79 -0.56
C ILE A 74 -8.75 23.55 -0.39
N CYS A 75 -7.66 23.45 -1.15
CA CYS A 75 -6.69 22.36 -1.01
C CYS A 75 -5.95 22.41 0.34
N ALA A 76 -5.60 23.60 0.83
CA ALA A 76 -5.02 23.75 2.18
C ALA A 76 -6.01 23.33 3.29
N LEU A 77 -7.31 23.53 3.07
CA LEU A 77 -8.35 23.10 4.00
C LEU A 77 -8.57 21.59 3.99
N SER A 78 -8.51 20.93 2.82
CA SER A 78 -8.55 19.46 2.72
C SER A 78 -7.31 18.80 3.35
N GLU A 79 -6.15 19.44 3.27
CA GLU A 79 -4.93 19.00 3.96
C GLU A 79 -5.00 19.19 5.48
N SER A 80 -5.62 20.28 5.95
CA SER A 80 -5.90 20.45 7.39
C SER A 80 -6.99 19.52 7.93
N SER A 81 -7.71 18.82 7.03
CA SER A 81 -8.77 17.87 7.33
C SER A 81 -8.40 16.42 6.99
N GLN A 82 -7.13 16.02 7.09
CA GLN A 82 -6.63 14.62 6.97
C GLN A 82 -7.32 13.58 7.90
N LYS A 83 -8.41 13.96 8.59
CA LYS A 83 -9.35 13.14 9.37
C LYS A 83 -10.71 12.91 8.71
N THR A 84 -10.94 13.38 7.48
CA THR A 84 -12.28 13.31 6.86
C THR A 84 -12.26 12.55 5.55
N ASP A 85 -13.07 11.48 5.48
CA ASP A 85 -13.58 10.72 4.32
C ASP A 85 -14.20 11.59 3.19
N GLU A 86 -13.66 12.77 2.88
CA GLU A 86 -14.29 13.79 2.03
C GLU A 86 -13.49 14.05 0.76
N PHE A 87 -14.15 13.89 -0.39
CA PHE A 87 -13.60 14.03 -1.73
C PHE A 87 -14.13 15.30 -2.37
N LEU A 88 -13.22 16.10 -2.92
CA LEU A 88 -13.58 17.24 -3.76
C LEU A 88 -13.51 16.85 -5.23
N VAL A 89 -14.60 17.10 -5.96
CA VAL A 89 -14.71 16.78 -7.39
C VAL A 89 -15.24 18.00 -8.12
N ALA A 90 -14.53 18.47 -9.13
CA ALA A 90 -15.02 19.45 -10.09
C ALA A 90 -15.81 18.74 -11.20
N VAL A 91 -16.97 19.27 -11.55
CA VAL A 91 -17.93 18.66 -12.47
C VAL A 91 -18.41 19.69 -13.50
N GLU A 92 -18.35 19.33 -14.77
CA GLU A 92 -18.94 20.06 -15.89
C GLU A 92 -20.12 19.23 -16.43
N PHE A 93 -21.30 19.84 -16.47
CA PHE A 93 -22.50 19.24 -17.02
C PHE A 93 -22.57 19.42 -18.55
N ILE A 94 -23.38 18.59 -19.22
CA ILE A 94 -23.62 18.68 -20.67
C ILE A 94 -24.27 20.03 -21.04
N ASP A 95 -25.01 20.64 -20.11
CA ASP A 95 -25.61 21.98 -20.27
C ASP A 95 -24.61 23.13 -20.01
N GLU A 96 -23.32 22.81 -19.90
CA GLU A 96 -22.21 23.73 -19.62
C GLU A 96 -22.20 24.33 -18.21
N SER A 97 -23.15 23.95 -17.33
CA SER A 97 -23.07 24.30 -15.90
C SER A 97 -21.83 23.66 -15.29
N LYS A 98 -21.19 24.34 -14.32
CA LYS A 98 -19.96 23.85 -13.68
C LYS A 98 -20.00 24.02 -12.17
N CYS A 99 -19.61 23.00 -11.42
CA CYS A 99 -19.60 23.08 -9.96
C CYS A 99 -18.50 22.24 -9.31
N VAL A 100 -18.15 22.54 -8.07
CA VAL A 100 -17.32 21.70 -7.21
C VAL A 100 -18.17 21.10 -6.11
N ILE A 101 -18.09 19.79 -5.95
CA ILE A 101 -18.81 19.02 -4.94
C ILE A 101 -17.85 18.51 -3.88
N ASN A 102 -18.26 18.57 -2.61
CA ASN A 102 -17.64 17.87 -1.49
C ASN A 102 -18.56 16.68 -1.15
N ILE A 103 -18.06 15.46 -1.30
CA ILE A 103 -18.81 14.22 -1.10
C ILE A 103 -18.03 13.22 -0.23
N ASP A 104 -18.74 12.45 0.59
CA ASP A 104 -18.12 11.41 1.42
C ASP A 104 -17.68 10.17 0.62
N SER A 105 -16.86 9.30 1.19
CA SER A 105 -16.37 8.04 0.58
C SER A 105 -17.49 7.21 -0.05
N ARG A 106 -18.64 7.09 0.62
CA ARG A 106 -19.80 6.35 0.12
C ARG A 106 -20.40 7.00 -1.12
N THR A 107 -20.59 8.31 -1.09
CA THR A 107 -21.18 9.09 -2.19
C THR A 107 -20.20 9.20 -3.36
N TYR A 108 -18.90 9.25 -3.08
CA TYR A 108 -17.83 9.17 -4.06
C TYR A 108 -17.84 7.83 -4.80
N HIS A 109 -17.94 6.72 -4.07
CA HIS A 109 -18.08 5.40 -4.68
C HIS A 109 -19.38 5.29 -5.52
N CYS A 110 -20.51 5.81 -5.03
CA CYS A 110 -21.73 5.91 -5.83
C CYS A 110 -21.54 6.74 -7.10
N PHE A 111 -20.78 7.84 -7.01
CA PHE A 111 -20.52 8.77 -8.11
C PHE A 111 -19.66 8.09 -9.18
N VAL A 112 -18.55 7.49 -8.79
CA VAL A 112 -17.68 6.73 -9.69
C VAL A 112 -18.48 5.60 -10.36
N ASN A 113 -19.28 4.84 -9.62
CA ASN A 113 -20.12 3.78 -10.20
C ASN A 113 -21.17 4.31 -11.18
N ALA A 114 -21.83 5.43 -10.87
CA ALA A 114 -22.77 6.08 -11.79
C ALA A 114 -22.08 6.66 -13.04
N MET A 115 -20.77 6.89 -12.95
CA MET A 115 -19.92 7.20 -14.09
C MET A 115 -19.41 5.94 -14.82
N LEU A 116 -19.59 4.74 -14.28
CA LEU A 116 -19.18 3.47 -14.90
C LEU A 116 -20.35 2.71 -15.55
N GLU A 117 -21.56 2.78 -15.00
CA GLU A 117 -22.75 2.04 -15.50
C GLU A 117 -23.14 2.40 -16.95
N GLU A 118 -23.31 1.39 -17.82
CA GLU A 118 -24.07 1.50 -19.07
C GLU A 118 -25.54 1.12 -18.83
N ILE A 119 -26.48 1.94 -19.30
CA ILE A 119 -27.91 1.63 -19.17
C ILE A 119 -28.32 0.66 -20.29
N PRO A 120 -29.11 -0.41 -20.00
CA PRO A 120 -29.66 -1.28 -21.02
C PRO A 120 -30.52 -0.49 -22.02
N SER A 121 -30.14 -0.58 -23.30
CA SER A 121 -30.81 0.14 -24.38
C SER A 121 -32.30 -0.26 -24.50
N LYS A 122 -33.19 0.74 -24.52
CA LYS A 122 -34.54 0.57 -25.07
C LYS A 122 -34.51 0.92 -26.56
N SER A 123 -34.59 -0.14 -27.37
CA SER A 123 -35.14 -0.24 -28.72
C SER A 123 -34.88 0.89 -29.74
N GLY A 124 -34.10 0.55 -30.78
CA GLY A 124 -34.47 0.75 -32.18
C GLY A 124 -33.92 1.97 -32.93
N SER A 125 -32.78 1.81 -33.62
CA SER A 125 -32.58 2.04 -35.08
C SER A 125 -31.09 2.17 -35.45
N ALA A 126 -30.69 1.42 -36.51
CA ALA A 126 -29.49 1.40 -37.39
C ALA A 126 -28.18 2.18 -37.05
N PRO A 127 -27.00 1.65 -37.46
CA PRO A 127 -25.71 1.98 -36.86
C PRO A 127 -25.12 3.29 -37.38
N GLN A 128 -24.87 4.25 -36.49
CA GLN A 128 -23.99 5.37 -36.75
C GLN A 128 -22.63 5.09 -36.11
N LYS A 129 -21.59 5.01 -36.95
CA LYS A 129 -20.17 5.03 -36.58
C LYS A 129 -19.93 6.12 -35.52
N LYS A 130 -19.54 5.74 -34.30
CA LYS A 130 -19.09 6.68 -33.28
C LYS A 130 -17.77 6.19 -32.68
N SER A 131 -16.79 7.09 -32.66
CA SER A 131 -15.40 6.89 -32.26
C SER A 131 -15.29 6.43 -30.81
N HIS A 132 -14.60 5.32 -30.56
CA HIS A 132 -14.51 4.62 -29.27
C HIS A 132 -13.35 5.11 -28.36
N THR A 133 -12.99 6.38 -28.43
CA THR A 133 -11.86 6.98 -27.69
C THR A 133 -12.15 7.19 -26.19
N LEU A 134 -13.33 6.81 -25.66
CA LEU A 134 -13.78 7.23 -24.33
C LEU A 134 -13.68 6.17 -23.21
N THR A 135 -13.31 4.92 -23.52
CA THR A 135 -13.34 3.83 -22.51
C THR A 135 -12.06 3.74 -21.68
N ILE A 136 -10.96 4.30 -22.16
CA ILE A 136 -9.64 4.05 -21.55
C ILE A 136 -9.25 5.20 -20.58
N ALA A 137 -9.80 6.41 -20.77
CA ALA A 137 -9.49 7.58 -19.94
C ALA A 137 -9.92 7.43 -18.46
N LEU A 138 -10.75 6.44 -18.14
CA LEU A 138 -11.22 6.13 -16.77
C LEU A 138 -10.21 5.31 -15.94
N ILE A 139 -9.12 4.81 -16.55
CA ILE A 139 -8.11 3.97 -15.87
C ILE A 139 -6.88 4.82 -15.44
N ILE A 140 -6.64 5.95 -16.11
CA ILE A 140 -5.46 6.82 -15.91
C ILE A 140 -5.39 7.41 -14.49
N ALA A 141 -6.52 7.59 -13.81
CA ALA A 141 -6.53 8.24 -12.48
C ALA A 141 -5.99 7.35 -11.33
N GLY A 142 -5.64 6.09 -11.59
CA GLY A 142 -5.20 5.14 -10.56
C GLY A 142 -3.72 4.76 -10.56
N VAL A 143 -2.95 5.06 -11.62
CA VAL A 143 -1.57 4.53 -11.75
C VAL A 143 -0.62 5.54 -12.39
N ALA A 144 -0.53 6.74 -11.80
CA ALA A 144 0.65 7.57 -11.98
C ALA A 144 1.65 7.21 -10.86
N ILE A 145 2.58 6.31 -11.17
CA ILE A 145 3.80 6.04 -10.38
C ILE A 145 4.80 7.20 -10.57
N VAL A 146 4.30 8.41 -10.44
CA VAL A 146 5.12 9.60 -10.15
C VAL A 146 5.13 9.83 -8.62
N LEU A 147 4.18 9.22 -7.89
CA LEU A 147 4.11 9.30 -6.43
C LEU A 147 5.04 8.31 -5.71
N GLY A 148 5.50 7.23 -6.38
CA GLY A 148 6.45 6.27 -5.81
C GLY A 148 7.78 6.91 -5.41
N LEU A 149 8.31 7.81 -6.24
CA LEU A 149 9.54 8.56 -5.95
C LEU A 149 9.36 9.52 -4.76
N SER A 150 8.18 10.13 -4.61
CA SER A 150 7.89 11.02 -3.47
C SER A 150 7.68 10.24 -2.17
N SER A 151 7.07 9.05 -2.21
CA SER A 151 6.98 8.14 -1.06
C SER A 151 8.31 7.46 -0.73
N MET A 152 9.23 7.30 -1.69
CA MET A 152 10.57 6.78 -1.44
C MET A 152 11.53 7.84 -0.86
N ILE A 153 11.38 9.11 -1.27
CA ILE A 153 11.98 10.24 -0.53
C ILE A 153 11.31 10.39 0.85
N ALA A 154 10.04 10.01 1.01
CA ALA A 154 9.37 9.96 2.32
C ALA A 154 9.82 8.77 3.19
N ALA A 155 10.18 7.63 2.60
CA ALA A 155 10.80 6.48 3.27
C ALA A 155 12.27 6.77 3.65
N GLY A 156 12.95 7.59 2.84
CA GLY A 156 14.21 8.22 3.23
C GLY A 156 14.06 9.27 4.34
N ASN A 157 13.02 10.11 4.27
CA ASN A 157 12.67 11.05 5.34
C ASN A 157 12.12 10.35 6.59
N SER A 158 11.68 9.09 6.54
CA SER A 158 11.25 8.31 7.71
C SER A 158 12.43 7.74 8.51
N LEU A 159 13.66 7.91 8.02
CA LEU A 159 14.91 7.62 8.73
C LEU A 159 15.49 8.87 9.45
N SER A 160 14.74 9.99 9.46
CA SER A 160 15.12 11.24 10.11
C SER A 160 14.14 11.64 11.23
N SER A 161 14.42 11.17 12.43
CA SER A 161 14.76 12.06 13.56
C SER A 161 14.95 11.22 14.81
N THR A 162 16.15 11.28 15.38
CA THR A 162 16.28 11.00 16.80
C THR A 162 15.50 12.08 17.55
N ASP A 163 14.38 11.62 18.13
CA ASP A 163 13.57 12.22 19.19
C ASP A 163 12.49 13.26 18.80
N SER A 164 11.26 12.76 18.56
CA SER A 164 10.08 13.18 19.34
C SER A 164 8.85 12.27 19.11
N ASP A 165 8.43 11.54 20.16
CA ASP A 165 7.09 10.98 20.40
C ASP A 165 6.60 9.71 19.65
N VAL A 166 7.47 8.77 19.21
CA VAL A 166 6.98 7.40 18.96
C VAL A 166 6.61 6.77 20.30
N LYS A 167 5.31 6.69 20.58
CA LYS A 167 4.80 6.08 21.81
C LYS A 167 5.12 4.58 21.79
N GLN A 168 6.15 4.20 22.52
CA GLN A 168 6.43 2.80 22.81
C GLN A 168 5.22 2.18 23.54
N VAL A 169 4.66 1.13 22.96
CA VAL A 169 3.51 0.39 23.50
C VAL A 169 3.94 -0.90 24.20
N PHE A 170 5.12 -1.42 23.86
CA PHE A 170 5.66 -2.63 24.47
C PHE A 170 7.20 -2.64 24.42
N ASP A 171 7.82 -3.35 25.34
CA ASP A 171 9.27 -3.56 25.37
C ASP A 171 9.57 -5.04 25.08
N ALA A 172 9.70 -5.38 23.80
CA ALA A 172 9.95 -6.75 23.37
C ALA A 172 11.33 -7.26 23.80
N LYS A 173 12.35 -6.40 23.72
CA LYS A 173 13.74 -6.77 24.04
C LYS A 173 13.96 -7.07 25.52
N ARG A 174 13.11 -6.56 26.42
CA ARG A 174 13.14 -6.95 27.85
C ARG A 174 13.03 -8.47 28.09
N PHE A 175 12.48 -9.22 27.13
CA PHE A 175 12.32 -10.67 27.25
C PHE A 175 13.46 -11.49 26.63
N LEU A 176 14.57 -10.83 26.29
CA LEU A 176 15.83 -11.46 25.95
C LEU A 176 16.77 -11.44 27.16
N VAL A 177 17.65 -12.44 27.23
CA VAL A 177 18.77 -12.54 28.18
C VAL A 177 20.04 -12.73 27.36
N GLU A 178 21.06 -11.90 27.60
CA GLU A 178 22.38 -12.10 27.03
C GLU A 178 23.21 -13.03 27.92
N GLU A 179 23.65 -14.15 27.36
CA GLU A 179 24.58 -15.10 27.98
C GLU A 179 25.70 -15.41 27.00
N ASP A 180 26.95 -15.25 27.43
CA ASP A 180 28.15 -15.52 26.62
C ASP A 180 28.18 -14.81 25.25
N GLY A 181 27.55 -13.63 25.17
CA GLY A 181 27.48 -12.84 23.94
C GLY A 181 26.40 -13.29 22.94
N VAL A 182 25.53 -14.21 23.35
CA VAL A 182 24.37 -14.66 22.57
C VAL A 182 23.10 -14.29 23.33
N ALA A 183 22.18 -13.57 22.67
CA ALA A 183 20.87 -13.32 23.26
C ALA A 183 19.97 -14.55 23.08
N ARG A 184 19.31 -14.99 24.15
CA ARG A 184 18.28 -16.04 24.15
C ARG A 184 16.97 -15.50 24.70
N PRO A 185 15.82 -16.10 24.37
CA PRO A 185 14.55 -15.73 25.00
C PRO A 185 14.53 -16.18 26.47
N LYS A 186 13.77 -15.47 27.30
CA LYS A 186 13.58 -15.83 28.71
C LYS A 186 12.89 -17.18 28.88
N THR A 187 13.25 -17.91 29.93
CA THR A 187 12.48 -19.08 30.38
C THR A 187 11.18 -18.65 31.04
N MET A 188 10.26 -19.60 31.22
CA MET A 188 9.00 -19.37 31.93
C MET A 188 9.22 -18.82 33.35
N GLU A 189 10.20 -19.36 34.08
CA GLU A 189 10.53 -18.91 35.43
C GLU A 189 11.07 -17.47 35.44
N GLU A 190 11.90 -17.10 34.45
CA GLU A 190 12.41 -15.74 34.29
C GLU A 190 11.28 -14.75 33.95
N VAL A 191 10.33 -15.14 33.10
CA VAL A 191 9.14 -14.30 32.79
C VAL A 191 8.24 -14.12 34.02
N VAL A 192 7.98 -15.19 34.79
CA VAL A 192 7.18 -15.11 36.03
C VAL A 192 7.89 -14.28 37.10
N ALA A 193 9.22 -14.37 37.20
CA ALA A 193 10.00 -13.52 38.10
C ALA A 193 9.88 -12.02 37.74
N ASP A 194 9.80 -11.72 36.44
CA ASP A 194 9.71 -10.36 35.90
C ASP A 194 8.31 -9.73 36.00
N LEU A 195 7.27 -10.54 35.82
CA LEU A 195 5.88 -10.08 35.69
C LEU A 195 5.02 -10.40 36.92
N GLY A 196 5.48 -11.31 37.78
CA GLY A 196 4.69 -11.89 38.87
C GLY A 196 3.85 -13.08 38.42
N GLU A 197 2.97 -13.55 39.31
CA GLU A 197 2.12 -14.70 39.03
C GLU A 197 1.06 -14.38 37.96
N PRO A 198 0.87 -15.27 36.96
CA PRO A 198 -0.14 -15.07 35.92
C PRO A 198 -1.55 -15.23 36.47
N GLN A 199 -2.52 -14.55 35.82
CA GLN A 199 -3.94 -14.72 36.17
C GLN A 199 -4.51 -16.05 35.68
N LYS A 200 -3.99 -16.56 34.57
CA LYS A 200 -4.37 -17.85 33.98
C LYS A 200 -3.13 -18.51 33.38
N SER A 201 -3.06 -19.83 33.52
CA SER A 201 -2.14 -20.70 32.80
C SER A 201 -2.96 -21.74 32.05
N GLU A 202 -2.55 -22.06 30.82
CA GLU A 202 -3.22 -23.05 29.97
C GLU A 202 -2.18 -23.89 29.24
N ASP A 203 -2.36 -25.21 29.27
CA ASP A 203 -1.58 -26.15 28.46
C ASP A 203 -2.43 -26.55 27.25
N TRP A 204 -1.86 -26.46 26.06
CA TRP A 204 -2.54 -26.79 24.81
C TRP A 204 -1.55 -27.35 23.78
N ASN A 205 -2.07 -27.90 22.69
CA ASN A 205 -1.26 -28.48 21.63
C ASN A 205 -1.37 -27.65 20.35
N TYR A 206 -0.25 -27.09 19.90
CA TYR A 206 -0.14 -26.47 18.58
C TYR A 206 -0.16 -27.55 17.51
N GLN A 207 -1.05 -27.38 16.53
CA GLN A 207 -1.27 -28.33 15.45
C GLN A 207 -0.53 -27.85 14.20
N PHE A 208 0.42 -28.65 13.71
CA PHE A 208 1.11 -28.39 12.46
C PHE A 208 1.15 -29.66 11.62
N GLY A 209 0.40 -29.66 10.51
CA GLY A 209 0.17 -30.85 9.70
C GLY A 209 -0.53 -31.95 10.49
N ALA A 210 0.15 -33.08 10.71
CA ALA A 210 -0.35 -34.22 11.49
C ALA A 210 0.31 -34.33 12.88
N SER A 211 1.17 -33.37 13.24
CA SER A 211 1.94 -33.36 14.48
C SER A 211 1.34 -32.39 15.50
N GLU A 212 1.47 -32.74 16.78
CA GLU A 212 1.04 -31.93 17.92
C GLU A 212 2.26 -31.52 18.75
N TYR A 213 2.37 -30.24 19.06
CA TYR A 213 3.47 -29.68 19.84
C TYR A 213 2.92 -29.06 21.14
N PRO A 214 3.38 -29.50 22.33
CA PRO A 214 2.88 -28.98 23.58
C PRO A 214 3.35 -27.54 23.81
N VAL A 215 2.40 -26.65 24.03
CA VAL A 215 2.63 -25.24 24.32
C VAL A 215 1.96 -24.91 25.65
N LYS A 216 2.64 -24.09 26.45
CA LYS A 216 2.07 -23.54 27.68
C LYS A 216 1.91 -22.05 27.54
N SER A 217 0.72 -21.54 27.80
CA SER A 217 0.42 -20.11 27.76
C SER A 217 0.21 -19.55 29.16
N LEU A 218 0.79 -18.39 29.42
CA LEU A 218 0.54 -17.58 30.61
C LEU A 218 -0.18 -16.29 30.21
N SER A 219 -1.34 -16.03 30.82
CA SER A 219 -2.15 -14.84 30.54
C SER A 219 -2.04 -13.80 31.67
N TYR A 220 -1.81 -12.55 31.28
CA TYR A 220 -1.74 -11.38 32.15
C TYR A 220 -2.70 -10.29 31.68
N HIS A 221 -3.03 -9.39 32.60
CA HIS A 221 -3.92 -8.25 32.38
C HIS A 221 -5.25 -8.63 31.70
N ASP A 222 -5.96 -9.61 32.29
CA ASP A 222 -7.24 -10.13 31.82
C ASP A 222 -7.18 -10.76 30.41
N GLY A 223 -6.02 -11.30 30.04
CA GLY A 223 -5.81 -11.94 28.75
C GLY A 223 -5.33 -11.00 27.65
N ASN A 224 -5.10 -9.73 27.96
CA ASN A 224 -4.56 -8.76 27.01
C ASN A 224 -3.12 -9.08 26.59
N TYR A 225 -2.38 -9.82 27.43
CA TYR A 225 -1.06 -10.34 27.09
C TYR A 225 -1.03 -11.84 27.33
N VAL A 226 -0.65 -12.59 26.30
CA VAL A 226 -0.49 -14.05 26.37
C VAL A 226 0.93 -14.38 25.98
N TYR A 227 1.65 -15.07 26.87
CA TYR A 227 3.03 -15.50 26.69
C TYR A 227 3.04 -17.00 26.46
N ASP A 228 3.42 -17.41 25.25
CA ASP A 228 3.45 -18.80 24.82
C ASP A 228 4.87 -19.36 24.96
N PHE A 229 4.96 -20.50 25.63
CA PHE A 229 6.22 -21.20 25.90
C PHE A 229 6.23 -22.54 25.19
N TYR A 230 7.32 -22.79 24.46
CA TYR A 230 7.64 -24.07 23.87
C TYR A 230 8.96 -24.57 24.48
N GLU A 231 8.99 -25.84 24.91
CA GLU A 231 10.14 -26.43 25.60
C GLU A 231 10.68 -25.58 26.77
N GLY A 232 9.77 -24.89 27.48
CA GLY A 232 10.09 -24.06 28.67
C GLY A 232 10.65 -22.67 28.36
N THR A 233 10.85 -22.34 27.08
CA THR A 233 11.39 -21.05 26.64
C THR A 233 10.30 -20.21 25.96
N LEU A 234 10.35 -18.88 26.13
CA LEU A 234 9.40 -17.98 25.52
C LEU A 234 9.48 -18.08 23.99
N ALA A 235 8.38 -18.49 23.36
CA ALA A 235 8.28 -18.65 21.92
C ALA A 235 7.60 -17.44 21.27
N ARG A 236 6.51 -16.95 21.87
CA ARG A 236 5.73 -15.82 21.33
C ARG A 236 5.02 -15.05 22.43
N ILE A 237 4.83 -13.75 22.20
CA ILE A 237 3.93 -12.90 22.98
C ILE A 237 2.81 -12.45 22.04
N GLN A 238 1.56 -12.65 22.47
CA GLN A 238 0.37 -12.13 21.82
C GLN A 238 -0.13 -10.94 22.63
N ILE A 239 -0.32 -9.80 21.97
CA ILE A 239 -0.79 -8.55 22.55
C ILE A 239 -2.13 -8.22 21.91
N PHE A 240 -3.20 -8.28 22.70
CA PHE A 240 -4.58 -8.01 22.28
C PHE A 240 -5.02 -6.57 22.62
N ILE A 241 -4.07 -5.71 22.99
CA ILE A 241 -4.34 -4.29 23.21
C ILE A 241 -4.13 -3.57 21.88
N PRO A 242 -5.16 -2.93 21.33
CA PRO A 242 -5.01 -2.20 20.09
C PRO A 242 -4.00 -1.05 20.22
N ALA A 243 -3.21 -0.86 19.16
CA ALA A 243 -2.21 0.19 19.10
C ALA A 243 -2.37 1.01 17.81
N THR A 244 -2.35 2.33 17.93
CA THR A 244 -2.39 3.23 16.76
C THR A 244 -0.97 3.59 16.34
N PHE A 245 -0.68 3.52 15.05
CA PHE A 245 0.59 3.94 14.47
C PHE A 245 0.42 5.15 13.56
N SER A 246 1.47 5.95 13.38
CA SER A 246 1.46 7.10 12.45
C SER A 246 1.95 6.73 11.05
N SER A 247 2.85 5.74 10.97
CA SER A 247 3.37 5.16 9.74
C SER A 247 3.78 3.72 10.00
N LYS A 248 3.70 2.85 8.99
CA LYS A 248 4.10 1.44 9.12
C LYS A 248 5.58 1.29 9.52
N ASP A 249 6.43 2.20 9.05
CA ASP A 249 7.87 2.21 9.37
C ASP A 249 8.15 2.41 10.87
N THR A 250 7.21 3.01 11.61
CA THR A 250 7.33 3.23 13.05
C THR A 250 6.87 2.05 13.89
N ILE A 251 6.22 1.04 13.27
CA ILE A 251 5.65 -0.10 13.98
C ILE A 251 6.72 -0.86 14.78
N PRO A 252 7.91 -1.22 14.23
CA PRO A 252 8.94 -1.92 15.03
C PRO A 252 9.36 -1.13 16.28
N GLN A 253 9.53 0.18 16.14
CA GLN A 253 9.95 1.08 17.22
C GLN A 253 8.91 1.14 18.36
N MET A 254 7.61 1.03 18.04
CA MET A 254 6.54 0.95 19.06
C MET A 254 6.71 -0.26 19.99
N TYR A 255 7.33 -1.34 19.52
CA TYR A 255 7.57 -2.56 20.30
C TYR A 255 9.02 -2.68 20.80
N ASN A 256 9.82 -1.62 20.71
CA ASN A 256 11.26 -1.62 21.02
C ASN A 256 12.06 -2.63 20.19
N LEU A 257 11.76 -2.71 18.90
CA LEU A 257 12.42 -3.58 17.94
C LEU A 257 13.23 -2.76 16.95
N ASP A 258 14.25 -3.39 16.38
CA ASP A 258 15.08 -2.80 15.34
C ASP A 258 14.34 -2.79 13.99
N SER A 259 14.90 -2.10 13.00
CA SER A 259 14.53 -2.36 11.61
C SER A 259 14.78 -3.83 11.27
N GLY A 260 13.98 -4.37 10.36
CA GLY A 260 14.06 -5.76 9.92
C GLY A 260 13.63 -5.91 8.47
N HIS A 261 13.39 -7.15 8.05
CA HIS A 261 12.97 -7.50 6.71
C HIS A 261 11.43 -7.64 6.65
N VAL A 262 10.76 -6.84 5.83
CA VAL A 262 9.30 -6.91 5.70
C VAL A 262 8.93 -8.11 4.81
N VAL A 263 8.31 -9.12 5.41
CA VAL A 263 7.88 -10.36 4.73
C VAL A 263 6.40 -10.36 4.37
N ALA A 264 5.59 -9.49 4.97
CA ALA A 264 4.22 -9.26 4.55
C ALA A 264 3.81 -7.81 4.80
N ASP A 265 3.28 -7.14 3.77
CA ASP A 265 2.51 -5.91 3.94
C ASP A 265 1.25 -5.99 3.08
N THR A 266 0.14 -6.35 3.71
CA THR A 266 -1.16 -6.59 3.06
C THR A 266 -2.22 -5.73 3.73
N PRO A 267 -3.42 -5.58 3.14
CA PRO A 267 -4.52 -4.88 3.81
C PRO A 267 -4.96 -5.51 5.14
N ALA A 268 -4.59 -6.76 5.42
CA ALA A 268 -5.00 -7.46 6.64
C ALA A 268 -3.88 -7.55 7.70
N ALA A 269 -2.61 -7.46 7.30
CA ALA A 269 -1.50 -7.71 8.19
C ALA A 269 -0.18 -7.08 7.71
N TYR A 270 0.69 -6.82 8.67
CA TYR A 270 2.08 -6.41 8.50
C TYR A 270 3.00 -7.35 9.28
N ARG A 271 4.03 -7.90 8.64
CA ARG A 271 4.98 -8.83 9.26
C ARG A 271 6.40 -8.45 8.89
N ILE A 272 7.26 -8.36 9.90
CA ILE A 272 8.68 -8.04 9.78
C ILE A 272 9.51 -9.07 10.54
N GLU A 273 10.54 -9.61 9.90
CA GLU A 273 11.49 -10.58 10.46
C GLU A 273 12.83 -9.93 10.78
N ASN A 274 13.64 -10.57 11.64
CA ASN A 274 15.00 -10.14 11.97
C ASN A 274 15.07 -8.70 12.53
N CYS A 275 14.07 -8.30 13.31
CA CYS A 275 13.93 -6.97 13.91
C CYS A 275 14.46 -6.91 15.36
N GLY A 276 15.53 -7.66 15.65
CA GLY A 276 16.05 -7.86 17.01
C GLY A 276 15.35 -8.99 17.80
N VAL A 277 14.29 -9.56 17.22
CA VAL A 277 13.67 -10.84 17.58
C VAL A 277 13.44 -11.63 16.29
N HIS A 278 12.85 -12.83 16.35
CA HIS A 278 12.58 -13.61 15.14
C HIS A 278 11.61 -12.85 14.22
N ASP A 279 10.45 -12.44 14.74
CA ASP A 279 9.52 -11.62 13.98
C ASP A 279 8.59 -10.76 14.86
N LEU A 280 7.99 -9.77 14.21
CA LEU A 280 6.80 -9.06 14.65
C LEU A 280 5.73 -9.22 13.55
N TRP A 281 4.58 -9.77 13.90
CA TRP A 281 3.41 -9.86 13.04
C TRP A 281 2.23 -9.11 13.66
N CYS A 282 1.79 -8.06 12.98
CA CYS A 282 0.65 -7.24 13.35
C CYS A 282 -0.54 -7.55 12.43
N THR A 283 -1.73 -7.66 13.01
CA THR A 283 -2.99 -7.67 12.27
C THR A 283 -3.65 -6.30 12.38
N TYR A 284 -4.26 -5.83 11.29
CA TYR A 284 -4.93 -4.54 11.29
C TYR A 284 -6.37 -4.64 11.79
N GLY A 285 -6.80 -3.64 12.55
CA GLY A 285 -8.18 -3.49 12.98
C GLY A 285 -9.07 -2.85 11.92
N ASP A 286 -10.36 -2.74 12.24
CA ASP A 286 -11.35 -2.07 11.37
C ASP A 286 -11.11 -0.55 11.24
N GLU A 287 -10.36 0.03 12.18
CA GLU A 287 -9.97 1.44 12.17
C GLU A 287 -8.63 1.63 11.46
N GLU A 288 -8.55 2.65 10.61
CA GLU A 288 -7.33 2.99 9.88
C GLU A 288 -6.15 3.20 10.85
N ASN A 289 -4.98 2.71 10.45
CA ASN A 289 -3.73 2.80 11.22
C ASN A 289 -3.80 2.22 12.64
N THR A 290 -4.64 1.21 12.84
CA THR A 290 -4.77 0.50 14.11
C THR A 290 -4.31 -0.94 13.96
N ILE A 291 -3.41 -1.37 14.84
CA ILE A 291 -3.06 -2.77 15.07
C ILE A 291 -4.07 -3.32 16.07
N ASP A 292 -4.78 -4.40 15.73
CA ASP A 292 -5.70 -5.08 16.64
C ASP A 292 -4.97 -6.08 17.53
N ILE A 293 -4.13 -6.91 16.91
CA ILE A 293 -3.30 -7.90 17.59
C ILE A 293 -1.86 -7.81 17.07
N ALA A 294 -0.90 -7.81 17.99
CA ALA A 294 0.51 -7.99 17.68
C ALA A 294 1.03 -9.32 18.22
N TYR A 295 1.77 -10.04 17.39
CA TYR A 295 2.49 -11.26 17.71
C TYR A 295 3.98 -10.97 17.63
N ILE A 296 4.70 -11.13 18.73
CA ILE A 296 6.15 -11.00 18.79
C ILE A 296 6.72 -12.40 18.99
N SER A 297 7.38 -12.98 17.99
CA SER A 297 7.98 -14.31 18.12
C SER A 297 9.48 -14.22 18.33
N TYR A 298 9.99 -15.10 19.18
CA TYR A 298 11.41 -15.24 19.50
C TYR A 298 12.02 -16.50 18.86
N THR A 299 11.23 -17.18 18.03
CA THR A 299 11.58 -18.39 17.28
C THR A 299 10.59 -18.54 16.12
N ASN A 300 11.01 -19.26 15.08
CA ASN A 300 10.15 -19.68 13.97
C ASN A 300 9.22 -20.86 14.31
N PHE A 301 9.14 -21.28 15.57
CA PHE A 301 8.33 -22.43 16.01
C PHE A 301 6.90 -22.45 15.44
N PHE A 302 6.26 -21.29 15.32
CA PHE A 302 4.88 -21.21 14.81
C PHE A 302 4.79 -21.30 13.28
N ASP A 303 5.90 -21.13 12.55
CA ASP A 303 5.97 -21.30 11.10
C ASP A 303 6.48 -22.69 10.72
N ASP A 304 7.52 -23.17 11.40
CA ASP A 304 8.09 -24.51 11.22
C ASP A 304 8.51 -25.15 12.55
N PRO A 305 7.57 -25.80 13.27
CA PRO A 305 7.87 -26.44 14.54
C PRO A 305 8.74 -27.70 14.40
N ASN A 306 9.00 -28.20 13.18
CA ASN A 306 9.90 -29.33 12.97
C ASN A 306 11.38 -28.92 13.01
N ASN A 307 11.67 -27.64 12.81
CA ASN A 307 13.03 -27.10 12.81
C ASN A 307 13.06 -25.73 13.53
N PRO A 308 12.79 -25.70 14.86
CA PRO A 308 12.76 -24.46 15.61
C PRO A 308 14.18 -23.86 15.71
N VAL A 309 14.36 -22.69 15.14
CA VAL A 309 15.51 -21.81 15.33
C VAL A 309 15.16 -20.85 16.45
N MET A 310 15.94 -20.88 17.52
CA MET A 310 15.89 -19.86 18.57
C MET A 310 16.77 -18.70 18.11
N VAL A 311 16.36 -17.45 18.36
CA VAL A 311 17.14 -16.26 17.98
C VAL A 311 18.61 -16.45 18.43
N GLU A 312 19.53 -16.62 17.49
CA GLU A 312 20.96 -16.45 17.70
C GLU A 312 21.27 -14.97 17.46
N ALA A 313 21.17 -14.12 18.49
CA ALA A 313 21.70 -12.77 18.37
C ALA A 313 23.22 -12.84 18.49
N GLY A 314 23.92 -12.89 17.35
CA GLY A 314 25.37 -12.94 17.33
C GLY A 314 26.00 -13.11 15.95
N VAL A 315 26.12 -11.99 15.22
CA VAL A 315 27.09 -11.77 14.13
C VAL A 315 26.80 -12.51 12.82
N SER A 316 25.97 -11.92 11.95
CA SER A 316 26.19 -12.10 10.51
C SER A 316 27.47 -11.35 10.12
N ASN A 317 28.61 -12.00 10.32
CA ASN A 317 29.83 -11.67 9.57
C ASN A 317 29.67 -12.22 8.14
N THR A 318 28.62 -11.83 7.43
CA THR A 318 28.73 -11.67 5.99
C THR A 318 29.36 -10.30 5.83
N SER A 319 30.69 -10.30 5.64
CA SER A 319 31.54 -9.11 5.60
C SER A 319 30.83 -7.93 4.96
N GLU A 320 30.91 -6.74 5.57
CA GLU A 320 30.33 -5.45 5.14
C GLU A 320 30.31 -5.24 3.59
N ASN A 321 31.31 -5.79 2.87
CA ASN A 321 31.39 -5.77 1.41
C ASN A 321 30.32 -6.59 0.66
N THR A 322 29.80 -7.68 1.21
CA THR A 322 28.90 -8.62 0.49
C THR A 322 27.51 -8.04 0.22
N TRP A 323 26.95 -7.29 1.17
CA TRP A 323 25.65 -6.65 0.99
C TRP A 323 25.71 -5.45 0.05
N LEU A 324 26.81 -4.69 0.05
CA LEU A 324 27.04 -3.64 -0.95
C LEU A 324 27.19 -4.22 -2.36
N GLU A 325 27.96 -5.29 -2.53
CA GLU A 325 28.07 -6.00 -3.81
C GLU A 325 26.71 -6.55 -4.28
N PHE A 326 25.88 -7.02 -3.35
CA PHE A 326 24.52 -7.47 -3.65
C PHE A 326 23.57 -6.31 -4.02
N ASP A 327 23.66 -5.15 -3.36
CA ASP A 327 22.92 -3.93 -3.77
C ASP A 327 23.34 -3.46 -5.17
N GLU A 328 24.65 -3.39 -5.43
CA GLU A 328 25.20 -2.99 -6.73
C GLU A 328 24.71 -3.91 -7.87
N LYS A 329 24.44 -5.17 -7.56
CA LYS A 329 23.87 -6.13 -8.51
C LYS A 329 22.36 -6.00 -8.67
N THR A 330 21.63 -5.79 -7.58
CA THR A 330 20.15 -5.84 -7.58
C THR A 330 19.51 -4.51 -7.95
N TRP A 331 20.12 -3.38 -7.59
CA TRP A 331 19.53 -2.07 -7.84
C TRP A 331 19.37 -1.75 -9.33
N PRO A 332 20.35 -2.00 -10.22
CA PRO A 332 20.17 -1.82 -11.64
C PRO A 332 19.01 -2.66 -12.21
N GLU A 333 18.80 -3.86 -11.67
CA GLU A 333 17.69 -4.72 -12.08
C GLU A 333 16.32 -4.17 -11.63
N PHE A 334 16.26 -3.57 -10.42
CA PHE A 334 15.07 -2.85 -9.97
C PHE A 334 14.76 -1.66 -10.88
N VAL A 335 15.78 -0.87 -11.23
CA VAL A 335 15.65 0.26 -12.17
C VAL A 335 15.10 -0.21 -13.51
N ASN A 336 15.60 -1.33 -14.04
CA ASN A 336 15.11 -1.91 -15.29
C ASN A 336 13.63 -2.33 -15.18
N LEU A 337 13.25 -3.06 -14.12
CA LEU A 337 11.86 -3.46 -13.87
C LEU A 337 10.92 -2.26 -13.74
N TYR A 338 11.31 -1.28 -12.92
CA TYR A 338 10.54 -0.06 -12.68
C TYR A 338 10.36 0.76 -13.95
N THR A 339 11.42 0.87 -14.76
CA THR A 339 11.36 1.55 -16.07
C THR A 339 10.41 0.83 -17.02
N ALA A 340 10.49 -0.50 -17.10
CA ALA A 340 9.59 -1.30 -17.93
C ALA A 340 8.13 -1.15 -17.49
N HIS A 341 7.88 -1.16 -16.17
CA HIS A 341 6.56 -0.94 -15.58
C HIS A 341 5.99 0.41 -16.03
N ASN A 342 6.77 1.49 -15.85
CA ASN A 342 6.34 2.84 -16.23
C ASN A 342 6.10 2.95 -17.74
N ASN A 343 6.90 2.29 -18.57
CA ASN A 343 6.68 2.30 -20.00
C ASN A 343 5.37 1.58 -20.39
N LEU A 344 4.99 0.49 -19.70
CA LEU A 344 3.67 -0.14 -19.85
C LEU A 344 2.54 0.80 -19.44
N MET A 345 2.70 1.54 -18.34
CA MET A 345 1.71 2.54 -17.89
C MET A 345 1.59 3.69 -18.89
N ASN A 346 2.71 4.17 -19.44
CA ASN A 346 2.74 5.20 -20.47
C ASN A 346 2.08 4.72 -21.77
N ALA A 347 2.35 3.49 -22.22
CA ALA A 347 1.69 2.92 -23.38
C ALA A 347 0.17 2.77 -23.17
N MET A 348 -0.26 2.38 -21.97
CA MET A 348 -1.68 2.34 -21.61
C MET A 348 -2.30 3.74 -21.66
N ASN A 349 -1.61 4.77 -21.14
CA ASN A 349 -2.04 6.17 -21.20
C ASN A 349 -2.11 6.69 -22.64
N ASP A 350 -1.13 6.34 -23.48
CA ASP A 350 -1.12 6.73 -24.88
C ASP A 350 -2.24 6.05 -25.67
N PHE A 351 -2.46 4.76 -25.44
CA PHE A 351 -3.58 4.06 -26.05
C PHE A 351 -4.90 4.71 -25.62
N SER A 352 -4.95 5.12 -24.36
CA SER A 352 -6.12 5.72 -23.78
C SER A 352 -6.53 7.04 -24.40
N ASN A 353 -5.53 7.89 -24.58
CA ASN A 353 -5.68 9.19 -25.19
C ASN A 353 -5.87 9.11 -26.71
N GLY A 354 -5.78 7.91 -27.29
CA GLY A 354 -5.84 7.67 -28.72
C GLY A 354 -4.57 8.07 -29.46
N ASN A 355 -3.44 8.21 -28.74
CA ASN A 355 -2.13 8.53 -29.28
C ASN A 355 -1.51 7.33 -30.03
N ILE A 356 -1.84 6.10 -29.61
CA ILE A 356 -1.44 4.86 -30.30
C ILE A 356 -2.66 4.00 -30.65
N SER A 357 -2.52 3.16 -31.68
CA SER A 357 -3.62 2.30 -32.12
C SER A 357 -3.81 1.09 -31.19
N SER A 358 -4.97 0.44 -31.26
CA SER A 358 -5.21 -0.82 -30.54
C SER A 358 -4.28 -1.94 -30.97
N ALA A 359 -3.74 -1.91 -32.20
CA ALA A 359 -2.78 -2.90 -32.68
C ALA A 359 -1.39 -2.62 -32.10
N ASP A 360 -0.97 -1.35 -32.08
CA ASP A 360 0.32 -0.95 -31.50
C ASP A 360 0.34 -1.22 -30.00
N PHE A 361 -0.75 -0.92 -29.29
CA PHE A 361 -0.87 -1.21 -27.87
C PHE A 361 -0.91 -2.72 -27.58
N TYR A 362 -1.56 -3.52 -28.44
CA TYR A 362 -1.53 -4.97 -28.31
C TYR A 362 -0.11 -5.52 -28.44
N GLN A 363 0.65 -5.06 -29.44
CA GLN A 363 2.05 -5.44 -29.61
C GLN A 363 2.89 -5.02 -28.40
N TYR A 364 2.67 -3.80 -27.89
CA TYR A 364 3.35 -3.31 -26.70
C TYR A 364 3.12 -4.22 -25.48
N CYS A 365 1.88 -4.65 -25.26
CA CYS A 365 1.54 -5.59 -24.19
C CYS A 365 2.18 -6.97 -24.41
N GLU A 366 2.25 -7.44 -25.66
CA GLU A 366 2.92 -8.70 -25.99
C GLU A 366 4.42 -8.65 -25.67
N ASP A 367 5.11 -7.59 -26.11
CA ASP A 367 6.53 -7.36 -25.86
C ASP A 367 6.79 -7.21 -24.34
N SER A 368 5.93 -6.47 -23.64
CA SER A 368 6.02 -6.30 -22.18
C SER A 368 5.83 -7.62 -21.45
N LYS A 369 4.84 -8.42 -21.85
CA LYS A 369 4.59 -9.74 -21.25
C LYS A 369 5.81 -10.65 -21.41
N GLU A 370 6.45 -10.67 -22.58
CA GLU A 370 7.67 -11.44 -22.81
C GLU A 370 8.84 -10.94 -21.96
N TYR A 371 9.04 -9.63 -21.90
CA TYR A 371 10.08 -9.01 -21.06
C TYR A 371 9.91 -9.41 -19.59
N PHE A 372 8.72 -9.21 -19.02
CA PHE A 372 8.46 -9.50 -17.62
C PHE A 372 8.51 -11.00 -17.30
N ALA A 373 8.08 -11.87 -18.22
CA ALA A 373 8.23 -13.32 -18.07
C ALA A 373 9.71 -13.75 -18.03
N ASN A 374 10.58 -13.09 -18.80
CA ASN A 374 12.01 -13.36 -18.75
C ASN A 374 12.62 -12.83 -17.44
N MET A 375 12.22 -11.63 -17.00
CA MET A 375 12.70 -11.04 -15.74
C MET A 375 12.27 -11.86 -14.52
N SER A 376 11.04 -12.39 -14.47
CA SER A 376 10.58 -13.22 -13.35
C SER A 376 11.40 -14.50 -13.15
N LEU A 377 12.17 -14.92 -14.15
CA LEU A 377 13.07 -16.06 -14.09
C LEU A 377 14.55 -15.68 -13.91
N ALA A 378 14.87 -14.38 -13.94
CA ALA A 378 16.24 -13.88 -13.92
C ALA A 378 16.82 -13.72 -12.49
N PHE A 379 15.97 -13.78 -11.46
CA PHE A 379 16.33 -13.45 -10.07
C PHE A 379 16.79 -14.66 -9.22
N ASP A 380 17.23 -15.77 -9.82
CA ASP A 380 17.73 -16.97 -9.13
C ASP A 380 19.23 -16.90 -8.78
N PHE A 381 19.70 -15.74 -8.31
CA PHE A 381 21.12 -15.52 -8.03
C PHE A 381 21.46 -15.21 -6.57
N GLY A 382 20.48 -15.26 -5.67
CA GLY A 382 20.72 -15.16 -4.24
C GLY A 382 21.40 -16.42 -3.71
N GLU A 383 22.52 -16.25 -3.00
CA GLU A 383 23.28 -17.34 -2.40
C GLU A 383 22.74 -17.70 -1.01
N SER A 384 22.32 -16.69 -0.24
CA SER A 384 21.72 -16.85 1.08
C SER A 384 20.19 -16.86 1.05
N ASP A 385 19.56 -17.38 2.11
CA ASP A 385 18.09 -17.37 2.23
C ASP A 385 17.55 -15.93 2.35
N GLU A 386 18.31 -15.01 2.96
CA GLU A 386 17.95 -13.59 3.03
C GLU A 386 18.01 -12.92 1.65
N GLU A 387 19.03 -13.20 0.83
CA GLU A 387 19.13 -12.67 -0.54
C GLU A 387 17.99 -13.19 -1.42
N LYS A 388 17.65 -14.48 -1.32
CA LYS A 388 16.52 -15.06 -2.03
C LYS A 388 15.20 -14.43 -1.60
N ALA A 389 15.02 -14.18 -0.31
CA ALA A 389 13.84 -13.51 0.21
C ALA A 389 13.72 -12.08 -0.34
N TYR A 390 14.83 -11.33 -0.40
CA TYR A 390 14.86 -10.00 -1.03
C TYR A 390 14.46 -10.06 -2.52
N LEU A 391 15.02 -11.02 -3.26
CA LEU A 391 14.75 -11.21 -4.70
C LEU A 391 13.32 -11.67 -5.00
N SER A 392 12.64 -12.33 -4.06
CA SER A 392 11.24 -12.76 -4.25
C SER A 392 10.28 -11.60 -4.53
N ALA A 393 10.57 -10.39 -4.02
CA ALA A 393 9.79 -9.19 -4.31
C ALA A 393 9.99 -8.72 -5.77
N PHE A 394 11.19 -8.90 -6.34
CA PHE A 394 11.47 -8.61 -7.75
C PHE A 394 10.72 -9.57 -8.67
N GLU A 395 10.74 -10.87 -8.34
CA GLU A 395 9.97 -11.90 -9.04
C GLU A 395 8.47 -11.59 -8.99
N SER A 396 7.96 -11.16 -7.82
CA SER A 396 6.56 -10.79 -7.64
C SER A 396 6.16 -9.58 -8.47
N MET A 397 7.01 -8.56 -8.57
CA MET A 397 6.78 -7.39 -9.41
C MET A 397 6.71 -7.80 -10.89
N ALA A 398 7.72 -8.54 -11.37
CA ALA A 398 7.78 -9.00 -12.75
C ALA A 398 6.58 -9.89 -13.12
N LEU A 399 6.24 -10.86 -12.28
CA LEU A 399 5.10 -11.74 -12.53
C LEU A 399 3.77 -10.97 -12.57
N SER A 400 3.60 -10.01 -11.67
CA SER A 400 2.41 -9.17 -11.63
C SER A 400 2.29 -8.33 -12.91
N ASP A 401 3.37 -7.71 -13.38
CA ASP A 401 3.36 -6.93 -14.62
C ASP A 401 3.18 -7.79 -15.87
N GLN A 402 3.72 -9.00 -15.89
CA GLN A 402 3.42 -9.99 -16.93
C GLN A 402 1.91 -10.29 -16.98
N MET A 403 1.29 -10.55 -15.84
CA MET A 403 -0.14 -10.86 -15.73
C MET A 403 -1.02 -9.64 -16.07
N ALA A 404 -0.57 -8.43 -15.74
CA ALA A 404 -1.21 -7.19 -16.14
C ALA A 404 -1.22 -7.04 -17.67
N ALA A 405 -0.06 -7.20 -18.31
CA ALA A 405 0.07 -7.15 -19.76
C ALA A 405 -0.80 -8.21 -20.47
N GLU A 406 -0.81 -9.46 -19.97
CA GLU A 406 -1.67 -10.51 -20.50
C GLU A 406 -3.16 -10.17 -20.36
N SER A 407 -3.57 -9.60 -19.23
CA SER A 407 -4.95 -9.20 -18.97
C SER A 407 -5.38 -8.03 -19.87
N LEU A 408 -4.47 -7.10 -20.16
CA LEU A 408 -4.70 -6.02 -21.13
C LEU A 408 -4.89 -6.57 -22.56
N MET A 409 -4.08 -7.54 -22.98
CA MET A 409 -4.26 -8.22 -24.27
C MET A 409 -5.63 -8.90 -24.35
N LYS A 410 -6.02 -9.66 -23.32
CA LYS A 410 -7.34 -10.31 -23.23
C LYS A 410 -8.47 -9.29 -23.33
N TYR A 411 -8.33 -8.13 -22.67
CA TYR A 411 -9.31 -7.06 -22.78
C TYR A 411 -9.42 -6.51 -24.22
N LEU A 412 -8.31 -6.37 -24.95
CA LEU A 412 -8.34 -5.92 -26.35
C LEU A 412 -9.08 -6.91 -27.27
N ASP A 413 -8.96 -8.21 -27.00
CA ASP A 413 -9.64 -9.27 -27.74
C ASP A 413 -11.12 -9.40 -27.36
N SER A 414 -11.40 -9.43 -26.06
CA SER A 414 -12.69 -9.84 -25.51
C SER A 414 -13.63 -8.66 -25.24
N ARG A 415 -13.05 -7.48 -24.98
CA ARG A 415 -13.73 -6.27 -24.48
C ARG A 415 -14.49 -6.46 -23.16
N LYS A 416 -14.18 -7.52 -22.40
CA LYS A 416 -14.80 -7.79 -21.09
C LYS A 416 -14.17 -6.93 -20.00
N THR A 417 -15.00 -6.28 -19.22
CA THR A 417 -14.56 -5.48 -18.06
C THR A 417 -13.86 -6.31 -16.99
N SER A 418 -14.14 -7.62 -16.89
CA SER A 418 -13.44 -8.52 -15.97
C SER A 418 -11.94 -8.62 -16.28
N ASP A 419 -11.56 -8.60 -17.56
CA ASP A 419 -10.15 -8.69 -17.96
C ASP A 419 -9.42 -7.38 -17.62
N LEU A 420 -10.14 -6.25 -17.67
CA LEU A 420 -9.63 -4.96 -17.22
C LEU A 420 -9.47 -4.88 -15.69
N SER A 421 -10.43 -5.42 -14.93
CA SER A 421 -10.31 -5.53 -13.47
C SER A 421 -9.11 -6.39 -13.06
N ASN A 422 -8.87 -7.50 -13.77
CA ASN A 422 -7.70 -8.34 -13.53
C ASN A 422 -6.40 -7.60 -13.86
N ALA A 423 -6.36 -6.80 -14.94
CA ALA A 423 -5.21 -5.97 -15.24
C ALA A 423 -4.92 -4.99 -14.11
N GLN A 424 -5.96 -4.32 -13.58
CA GLN A 424 -5.82 -3.38 -12.47
C GLN A 424 -5.30 -4.03 -11.19
N GLU A 425 -5.83 -5.20 -10.81
CA GLU A 425 -5.36 -5.94 -9.63
C GLU A 425 -3.87 -6.28 -9.73
N ASN A 426 -3.43 -6.76 -10.90
CA ASN A 426 -2.04 -7.10 -11.12
C ASN A 426 -1.12 -5.88 -11.13
N ILE A 427 -1.55 -4.75 -11.70
CA ILE A 427 -0.80 -3.49 -11.61
C ILE A 427 -0.64 -3.06 -10.14
N GLN A 428 -1.69 -3.18 -9.33
CA GLN A 428 -1.61 -2.85 -7.90
C GLN A 428 -0.64 -3.78 -7.16
N ASN A 429 -0.63 -5.08 -7.50
CA ASN A 429 0.33 -6.03 -6.92
C ASN A 429 1.78 -5.69 -7.31
N ALA A 430 2.02 -5.28 -8.56
CA ALA A 430 3.35 -4.82 -9.00
C ALA A 430 3.82 -3.58 -8.24
N VAL A 431 2.91 -2.62 -7.99
CA VAL A 431 3.21 -1.42 -7.17
C VAL A 431 3.55 -1.78 -5.72
N THR A 432 2.78 -2.70 -5.12
CA THR A 432 3.07 -3.20 -3.77
C THR A 432 4.46 -3.85 -3.72
N ALA A 433 4.78 -4.71 -4.68
CA ALA A 433 6.08 -5.35 -4.77
C ALA A 433 7.23 -4.34 -4.94
N ALA A 434 7.07 -3.34 -5.81
CA ALA A 434 8.05 -2.25 -5.98
C ALA A 434 8.30 -1.48 -4.67
N THR A 435 7.24 -1.26 -3.88
CA THR A 435 7.34 -0.61 -2.56
C THR A 435 8.10 -1.48 -1.56
N THR A 436 7.85 -2.79 -1.57
CA THR A 436 8.58 -3.76 -0.74
C THR A 436 10.08 -3.79 -1.08
N ILE A 437 10.44 -3.80 -2.37
CA ILE A 437 11.84 -3.76 -2.82
C ILE A 437 12.54 -2.51 -2.27
N ALA A 438 11.92 -1.34 -2.46
CA ALA A 438 12.50 -0.08 -1.99
C ALA A 438 12.65 -0.04 -0.46
N SER A 439 11.65 -0.55 0.28
CA SER A 439 11.69 -0.60 1.75
C SER A 439 12.80 -1.54 2.25
N ASN A 440 12.91 -2.72 1.63
CA ASN A 440 13.91 -3.72 2.00
C ASN A 440 15.33 -3.28 1.63
N ARG A 441 15.50 -2.43 0.61
CA ARG A 441 16.81 -1.88 0.24
C ARG A 441 17.42 -1.05 1.37
N GLY A 442 16.62 -0.24 2.07
CA GLY A 442 17.09 0.52 3.23
C GLY A 442 17.63 -0.40 4.34
N ALA A 443 16.92 -1.49 4.63
CA ALA A 443 17.37 -2.50 5.60
C ALA A 443 18.66 -3.23 5.14
N LEU A 444 18.77 -3.53 3.84
CA LEU A 444 19.95 -4.14 3.23
C LEU A 444 21.17 -3.23 3.34
N LEU A 445 21.03 -1.94 3.01
CA LEU A 445 22.13 -0.98 3.11
C LEU A 445 22.57 -0.75 4.56
N ALA A 446 21.63 -0.77 5.51
CA ALA A 446 21.96 -0.73 6.94
C ALA A 446 22.76 -1.97 7.38
N LYS A 447 22.38 -3.18 6.90
CA LYS A 447 23.16 -4.41 7.14
C LYS A 447 24.57 -4.34 6.53
N ALA A 448 24.75 -3.57 5.47
CA ALA A 448 26.05 -3.33 4.86
C ALA A 448 26.93 -2.33 5.63
N GLY A 449 26.45 -1.81 6.77
CA GLY A 449 27.20 -0.92 7.64
C GLY A 449 27.07 0.56 7.29
N LEU A 450 26.18 0.95 6.36
CA LEU A 450 25.93 2.35 6.04
C LEU A 450 25.16 3.03 7.18
N SER A 451 25.57 4.25 7.51
CA SER A 451 24.80 5.15 8.36
C SER A 451 23.51 5.59 7.66
N GLN A 452 22.54 6.07 8.44
CA GLN A 452 21.27 6.55 7.90
C GLN A 452 21.46 7.71 6.92
N GLU A 453 22.41 8.60 7.20
CA GLU A 453 22.77 9.68 6.29
C GLU A 453 23.36 9.16 4.97
N GLU A 454 24.20 8.13 5.00
CA GLU A 454 24.78 7.51 3.79
C GLU A 454 23.71 6.77 2.97
N ILE A 455 22.78 6.08 3.63
CA ILE A 455 21.62 5.44 2.98
C ILE A 455 20.77 6.50 2.28
N GLN A 456 20.47 7.60 2.97
CA GLN A 456 19.66 8.68 2.41
C GLN A 456 20.29 9.27 1.15
N VAL A 457 21.58 9.63 1.22
CA VAL A 457 22.31 10.20 0.08
C VAL A 457 22.32 9.21 -1.08
N LYS A 458 22.62 7.94 -0.82
CA LYS A 458 22.65 6.90 -1.85
C LYS A 458 21.29 6.70 -2.51
N ILE A 459 20.21 6.66 -1.74
CA ILE A 459 18.85 6.58 -2.28
C ILE A 459 18.52 7.82 -3.10
N GLU A 460 18.81 9.04 -2.62
CA GLU A 460 18.54 10.27 -3.35
C GLU A 460 19.30 10.36 -4.68
N GLU A 461 20.58 10.00 -4.69
CA GLU A 461 21.40 9.96 -5.90
C GLU A 461 20.85 8.95 -6.91
N ASP A 462 20.65 7.71 -6.48
CA ASP A 462 20.21 6.60 -7.33
C ASP A 462 18.77 6.80 -7.87
N MET A 463 17.95 7.59 -7.17
CA MET A 463 16.57 7.90 -7.56
C MET A 463 16.47 9.12 -8.46
N SER A 464 17.48 10.00 -8.46
CA SER A 464 17.54 11.14 -9.37
C SER A 464 17.71 10.73 -10.83
N ASP A 465 18.23 9.52 -11.07
CA ASP A 465 18.41 8.93 -12.40
C ASP A 465 17.13 8.28 -12.97
N LEU A 466 16.05 8.18 -12.18
CA LEU A 466 14.75 7.61 -12.57
C LEU A 466 13.74 8.67 -13.05
N GLY A 467 14.16 9.93 -13.16
CA GLY A 467 13.35 11.10 -13.52
C GLY A 467 12.97 11.22 -15.00
#